data_AF-A0A183FSX8-F1
#
_entry.id   AF-A0A183FSX8-F1
#
_cell.length_a   1.000
_cell.length_b   1.000
_cell.length_c   1.000
_cell.angle_alpha   90.00
_cell.angle_beta   90.00
_cell.angle_gamma   90.00
#
_symmetry.space_group_name_H-M   'P 1'
#
loop_
_entity.id
_entity.type
_entity.pdbx_description
1 polymer ?
#
loop_
_entity_poly.entity_id
_entity_poly.type
_entity_poly.pdbx_seq_one_letter_code
_entity_poly.pdbx_strand_id
1 'polypeptide(L)'
;MDQGRIRTFVYYEWLLGNDTGTAVANICRACKEDAVSQRTVRRWFNRFESGDTSLEDREHSGRPSTVDDDEVRRCIKEKPEATTR
;
A
#
# COMPACT_ATOMS: atom_id res chain seq x y z
N MET A 1 -5.16 8.46 11.21
CA MET A 1 -4.97 7.22 10.43
C MET A 1 -3.49 7.04 10.23
N ASP A 2 -2.96 5.91 10.66
CA ASP A 2 -1.52 5.64 10.62
C ASP A 2 -1.06 5.46 9.17
N GLN A 3 0.00 6.18 8.81
CA GLN A 3 0.54 6.21 7.45
C GLN A 3 0.95 4.82 6.91
N GLY A 4 1.22 3.88 7.81
CA GLY A 4 1.46 2.48 7.47
C GLY A 4 0.31 1.77 6.80
N ARG A 5 -0.92 2.02 7.26
CA ARG A 5 -2.11 1.35 6.73
C ARG A 5 -2.32 1.68 5.25
N ILE A 6 -2.05 2.91 4.83
CA ILE A 6 -2.20 3.32 3.43
C ILE A 6 -1.19 2.58 2.55
N ARG A 7 0.08 2.47 2.96
CA ARG A 7 1.13 1.82 2.16
C ARG A 7 0.86 0.33 1.98
N THR A 8 0.37 -0.34 3.02
CA THR A 8 -0.13 -1.72 2.95
C THR A 8 -1.19 -1.89 1.87
N PHE A 9 -2.20 -1.01 1.83
CA PHE A 9 -3.22 -1.10 0.79
C PHE A 9 -2.65 -0.81 -0.60
N VAL A 10 -1.76 0.17 -0.74
CA VAL A 10 -1.10 0.46 -2.03
C VAL A 10 -0.32 -0.75 -2.54
N TYR A 11 0.41 -1.45 -1.66
CA TYR A 11 1.13 -2.66 -2.04
C TYR A 11 0.19 -3.81 -2.41
N TYR A 12 -0.92 -3.96 -1.69
CA TYR A 12 -1.94 -4.96 -2.02
C TYR A 12 -2.58 -4.70 -3.40
N GLU A 13 -2.96 -3.45 -3.70
CA GLU A 13 -3.52 -3.07 -5.01
C GLU A 13 -2.52 -3.31 -6.16
N TRP A 14 -1.22 -3.06 -5.91
CA TRP A 14 -0.16 -3.39 -6.87
C TRP A 14 -0.04 -4.88 -7.13
N LEU A 15 -0.11 -5.72 -6.08
CA LEU A 15 -0.10 -7.19 -6.22
C LEU A 15 -1.31 -7.71 -7.01
N LEU A 16 -2.46 -7.03 -6.91
CA LEU A 16 -3.64 -7.35 -7.71
C LEU A 16 -3.51 -6.95 -9.18
N GLY A 17 -2.49 -6.18 -9.55
CA GLY A 17 -2.29 -5.69 -10.92
C GLY A 17 -3.26 -4.57 -11.30
N ASN A 18 -3.91 -3.91 -10.33
CA ASN A 18 -4.79 -2.79 -10.58
C ASN A 18 -3.99 -1.57 -11.07
N ASP A 19 -4.58 -0.72 -11.90
CA ASP A 19 -3.96 0.55 -12.27
C ASP A 19 -4.04 1.57 -11.13
N THR A 20 -3.25 2.64 -11.24
CA THR A 20 -3.16 3.68 -10.20
C THR A 20 -4.50 4.35 -9.89
N GLY A 21 -5.37 4.55 -10.89
CA GLY A 21 -6.70 5.14 -10.69
C GLY A 21 -7.62 4.24 -9.89
N THR A 22 -7.69 2.96 -10.27
CA THR A 22 -8.47 1.94 -9.55
C THR A 22 -7.98 1.78 -8.11
N ALA A 23 -6.66 1.72 -7.91
CA ALA A 23 -6.06 1.63 -6.58
C ALA A 23 -6.42 2.83 -5.69
N VAL A 24 -6.36 4.07 -6.20
CA VAL A 24 -6.77 5.27 -5.44
C VAL A 24 -8.23 5.18 -5.02
N ALA A 25 -9.13 4.81 -5.95
CA ALA A 25 -10.55 4.71 -5.66
C ALA A 25 -10.83 3.65 -4.57
N ASN A 26 -10.20 2.48 -4.67
CA ASN A 26 -10.32 1.40 -3.69
C ASN A 26 -9.80 1.83 -2.31
N ILE A 27 -8.63 2.47 -2.27
CA ILE A 27 -8.01 2.93 -1.02
C ILE A 27 -8.85 4.03 -0.36
N CYS A 28 -9.30 5.04 -1.11
CA CYS A 28 -10.16 6.10 -0.58
C CYS A 28 -11.50 5.54 -0.09
N ARG A 29 -12.06 4.54 -0.79
CA ARG A 29 -13.27 3.84 -0.32
C ARG A 29 -13.04 3.08 0.99
N ALA A 30 -11.90 2.42 1.14
CA ALA A 30 -11.58 1.62 2.33
C ALA A 30 -11.13 2.46 3.53
N CYS A 31 -10.45 3.59 3.30
CA CYS A 31 -9.81 4.40 4.34
C CYS A 31 -10.56 5.70 4.66
N LYS A 32 -11.64 6.06 3.93
CA LYS A 32 -12.34 7.37 3.89
C LYS A 32 -11.80 8.27 2.77
N GLU A 33 -12.68 9.16 2.29
CA GLU A 33 -12.45 10.10 1.19
C GLU A 33 -11.13 10.88 1.40
N ASP A 34 -10.31 10.97 0.34
CA ASP A 34 -8.99 11.62 0.29
C ASP A 34 -7.84 11.00 1.11
N ALA A 35 -7.92 9.71 1.44
CA ALA A 35 -6.82 9.02 2.14
C ALA A 35 -5.49 9.01 1.37
N VAL A 36 -5.51 9.01 0.03
CA VAL A 36 -4.29 8.94 -0.79
C VAL A 36 -4.47 9.66 -2.13
N SER A 37 -3.41 10.32 -2.60
CA SER A 37 -3.37 10.93 -3.93
C SER A 37 -2.87 9.95 -4.99
N GLN A 38 -3.31 10.12 -6.24
CA GLN A 38 -2.80 9.34 -7.38
C GLN A 38 -1.28 9.47 -7.56
N ARG A 39 -0.72 10.64 -7.25
CA ARG A 39 0.73 10.87 -7.27
C ARG A 39 1.45 9.99 -6.25
N THR A 40 0.87 9.81 -5.07
CA THR A 40 1.41 8.94 -4.01
C THR A 40 1.38 7.49 -4.46
N VAL A 41 0.24 6.99 -4.94
CA VAL A 41 0.09 5.60 -5.41
C VAL A 41 1.08 5.30 -6.54
N ARG A 42 1.20 6.21 -7.54
CA ARG A 42 2.13 6.04 -8.65
C ARG A 42 3.59 5.95 -8.19
N ARG A 43 3.99 6.79 -7.22
CA ARG A 43 5.35 6.75 -6.66
C ARG A 43 5.65 5.38 -6.02
N TRP A 44 4.69 4.81 -5.31
CA TRP A 44 4.82 3.50 -4.71
C TRP A 44 4.83 2.37 -5.73
N PHE A 45 3.97 2.40 -6.74
CA PHE A 45 3.96 1.41 -7.81
C PHE A 45 5.29 1.34 -8.54
N ASN A 46 5.83 2.50 -8.93
CA ASN A 46 7.16 2.56 -9.56
C ASN A 46 8.27 1.98 -8.65
N ARG A 47 8.13 2.17 -7.33
CA ARG A 47 9.07 1.61 -6.34
C ARG A 47 8.97 0.08 -6.30
N PHE A 48 7.76 -0.47 -6.26
CA PHE A 48 7.52 -1.91 -6.27
C PHE A 48 7.96 -2.57 -7.58
N GLU A 49 7.70 -1.93 -8.72
CA GLU A 49 8.18 -2.36 -10.04
C GLU A 49 9.72 -2.41 -10.11
N SER A 50 10.41 -1.51 -9.39
CA SER A 50 11.87 -1.52 -9.28
C SER A 50 12.43 -2.62 -8.35
N GLY A 51 11.56 -3.42 -7.73
CA GLY A 51 11.89 -4.52 -6.83
C GLY A 51 12.00 -4.14 -5.35
N ASP A 52 11.87 -2.85 -5.00
CA ASP A 52 11.85 -2.40 -3.61
C ASP A 52 10.43 -2.51 -3.05
N THR A 53 10.18 -3.60 -2.32
CA THR A 53 8.87 -3.94 -1.73
C THR A 53 8.75 -3.57 -0.24
N SER A 54 9.68 -2.77 0.29
CA SER A 54 9.56 -2.27 1.67
C SER A 54 8.39 -1.29 1.79
N LEU A 55 7.56 -1.39 2.83
CA LEU A 55 6.47 -0.45 3.11
C LEU A 55 6.90 0.64 4.10
N GLU A 56 8.10 0.53 4.66
CA GLU A 56 8.79 1.64 5.31
C GLU A 56 9.09 2.76 4.30
N ASP A 57 8.91 4.01 4.73
CA ASP A 57 9.55 5.12 4.01
C ASP A 57 11.05 4.99 4.19
N ARG A 58 11.85 5.44 3.19
CA ARG A 58 13.27 5.70 3.48
C ARG A 58 13.31 6.64 4.68
N GLU A 59 14.15 6.33 5.67
CA GLU A 59 14.34 7.18 6.85
C GLU A 59 14.49 8.64 6.40
N HIS A 60 13.43 9.43 6.60
CA HIS A 60 13.55 10.87 6.55
C HIS A 60 14.10 11.25 7.91
N SER A 61 15.21 11.98 7.93
CA SER A 61 15.82 12.53 9.14
C SER A 61 14.78 13.28 9.97
N GLY A 62 14.16 12.62 10.94
CA GLY A 62 13.18 13.24 11.85
C GLY A 62 12.10 12.34 12.43
N ARG A 63 11.62 11.27 11.76
CA ARG A 63 10.59 10.39 12.36
C ARG A 63 10.56 8.97 11.78
N PRO A 64 10.85 7.93 12.59
CA PRO A 64 10.68 6.53 12.19
C PRO A 64 9.21 6.24 11.89
N SER A 65 8.94 5.45 10.86
CA SER A 65 7.62 4.91 10.55
C SER A 65 7.45 3.61 11.32
N THR A 66 6.64 3.59 12.40
CA THR A 66 6.41 2.40 13.25
C THR A 66 5.40 1.43 12.63
N VAL A 67 5.67 0.93 11.43
CA VAL A 67 4.77 0.02 10.72
C VAL A 67 5.47 -1.31 10.62
N ASP A 68 4.95 -2.32 11.30
CA ASP A 68 5.48 -3.68 11.22
C ASP A 68 5.08 -4.30 9.88
N ASP A 69 6.03 -4.31 8.94
CA ASP A 69 5.82 -4.76 7.57
C ASP A 69 5.67 -6.29 7.46
N ASP A 70 6.22 -7.05 8.41
CA ASP A 70 6.20 -8.52 8.41
C ASP A 70 4.82 -9.08 8.78
N GLU A 71 4.14 -8.50 9.79
CA GLU A 71 2.78 -8.90 10.15
C GLU A 71 1.79 -8.66 9.00
N VAL A 72 1.90 -7.50 8.35
CA VAL A 72 1.09 -7.13 7.19
C VAL A 72 1.32 -8.09 6.02
N ARG A 73 2.59 -8.36 5.70
CA ARG A 73 2.97 -9.23 4.59
C ARG A 73 2.52 -10.66 4.83
N ARG A 74 2.54 -11.11 6.08
CA ARG A 74 2.01 -12.43 6.49
C ARG A 74 0.50 -12.53 6.27
N CYS A 75 -0.27 -11.52 6.69
CA CYS A 75 -1.72 -11.50 6.48
C CYS A 75 -2.11 -11.53 4.99
N ILE A 76 -1.37 -10.85 4.12
CA ILE A 76 -1.62 -10.86 2.68
C ILE A 76 -1.24 -12.22 2.06
N LYS A 77 -0.11 -12.81 2.46
CA LYS A 77 0.32 -14.14 1.97
C LYS A 77 -0.57 -15.28 2.44
N GLU A 78 -1.14 -15.21 3.64
CA GLU A 78 -2.10 -16.22 4.14
C GLU A 78 -3.47 -16.14 3.45
N LYS A 79 -3.76 -15.08 2.70
CA LYS A 79 -5.00 -14.93 1.93
C LYS A 79 -4.73 -14.68 0.43
N PRO A 80 -4.29 -15.71 -0.33
CA PRO A 80 -4.24 -15.60 -1.79
C PRO A 80 -5.64 -15.60 -2.43
N GLU A 81 -6.68 -15.99 -1.70
CA GLU A 81 -8.03 -16.23 -2.22
C GLU A 81 -9.09 -15.53 -1.37
N ALA A 82 -9.29 -14.24 -1.60
CA ALA A 82 -10.56 -13.59 -1.33
C ALA A 82 -11.12 -13.08 -2.66
N THR A 83 -11.30 -14.03 -3.60
CA THR A 83 -12.07 -13.80 -4.81
C THR A 83 -13.48 -13.41 -4.40
N THR A 84 -13.91 -12.25 -4.88
CA THR A 84 -15.30 -11.81 -4.80
C THR A 84 -16.16 -12.80 -5.59
N ARG A 85 -17.23 -13.25 -4.93
CA ARG A 85 -18.20 -14.22 -5.42
C ARG A 85 -18.94 -13.74 -6.65
#